data_AF-A0A2D7RE76-F1
#
_entry.id   AF-A0A2D7RE76-F1
#
_cell.length_a   1.000
_cell.length_b   1.000
_cell.length_c   1.000
_cell.angle_alpha   90.00
_cell.angle_beta   90.00
_cell.angle_gamma   90.00
#
_symmetry.space_group_name_H-M   'P 1'
#
loop_
_entity.id
_entity.type
_entity.pdbx_description
1 polymer ?
#
loop_
_entity_poly.entity_id
_entity_poly.type
_entity_poly.pdbx_seq_one_letter_code
_entity_poly.pdbx_strand_id
1 'polypeptide(L)'
;MSFPLPIASQEHYTKWFKYNIKKGSFKKYTIVWVGKQLKKRFKSDVSPDILPENVFICQKKDNYEYILIDKNDDIFKLPKKHYTSCFPGIQYSSIPHNNRIKVKISEKVEVELPFIPQSFLDQKRNKTGRKRRRLITSNSKTEKSIDFNEVCPEWHVLQNNQNRNSPMKKEVMLLIRSIVKFSDKNINYTLKDPFENVTNVEDLKKNKEYLHKLKIISGFIHHYCRSELGIINDNILNLTLSEWILKMNSID
;
A
#
# COMPACT_ATOMS: atom_id res chain seq x y z
N MET A 1 9.99 32.81 8.70
CA MET A 1 9.55 31.92 7.59
C MET A 1 8.96 32.80 6.51
N SER A 2 9.42 32.66 5.26
CA SER A 2 8.86 33.43 4.14
C SER A 2 7.64 32.71 3.56
N PHE A 3 6.66 33.48 3.08
CA PHE A 3 5.52 32.94 2.33
C PHE A 3 6.02 32.31 1.00
N PRO A 4 5.48 31.17 0.56
CA PRO A 4 6.08 30.42 -0.55
C PRO A 4 5.74 30.99 -1.93
N LEU A 5 4.77 31.91 -2.02
CA LEU A 5 4.44 32.59 -3.27
C LEU A 5 5.16 33.95 -3.33
N PRO A 6 5.70 34.32 -4.51
CA PRO A 6 6.35 35.61 -4.70
C PRO A 6 5.33 36.76 -4.68
N ILE A 7 5.79 37.94 -4.27
CA ILE A 7 4.99 39.17 -4.28
C ILE A 7 4.90 39.66 -5.74
N ALA A 8 3.69 39.85 -6.26
CA ALA A 8 3.47 40.42 -7.58
C ALA A 8 3.82 41.92 -7.64
N SER A 9 4.01 42.45 -8.85
CA SER A 9 4.24 43.88 -9.07
C SER A 9 3.04 44.73 -8.62
N GLN A 10 3.30 45.99 -8.27
CA GLN A 10 2.28 46.93 -7.81
C GLN A 10 1.12 47.08 -8.80
N GLU A 11 1.40 47.05 -10.11
CA GLU A 11 0.40 47.14 -11.18
C GLU A 11 -0.64 46.01 -11.13
N HIS A 12 -0.19 44.79 -10.80
CA HIS A 12 -1.11 43.66 -10.67
C HIS A 12 -1.94 43.79 -9.39
N TYR A 13 -1.32 44.23 -8.30
CA TYR A 13 -2.01 44.46 -7.03
C TYR A 13 -3.12 45.50 -7.16
N THR A 14 -2.88 46.64 -7.81
CA THR A 14 -3.91 47.67 -7.99
C THR A 14 -5.09 47.18 -8.83
N LYS A 15 -4.84 46.31 -9.83
CA LYS A 15 -5.90 45.75 -10.69
C LYS A 15 -6.75 44.67 -10.00
N TRP A 16 -6.11 43.77 -9.26
CA TRP A 16 -6.77 42.51 -8.82
C TRP A 16 -6.99 42.40 -7.31
N PHE A 17 -6.30 43.17 -6.47
CA PHE A 17 -6.47 43.07 -5.02
C PHE A 17 -7.88 43.50 -4.61
N LYS A 18 -8.53 42.71 -3.74
CA LYS A 18 -9.93 42.87 -3.33
C LYS A 18 -10.94 42.86 -4.49
N TYR A 19 -10.55 42.36 -5.66
CA TYR A 19 -11.48 42.22 -6.78
C TYR A 19 -12.49 41.11 -6.49
N ASN A 20 -13.77 41.44 -6.64
CA ASN A 20 -14.87 40.51 -6.48
C ASN A 20 -15.17 39.83 -7.81
N ILE A 21 -15.01 38.51 -7.86
CA ILE A 21 -15.22 37.73 -9.07
C ILE A 21 -16.72 37.68 -9.39
N LYS A 22 -17.10 38.28 -10.53
CA LYS A 22 -18.50 38.42 -10.97
C LYS A 22 -19.02 37.23 -11.79
N LYS A 23 -18.14 36.47 -12.43
CA LYS A 23 -18.48 35.39 -13.40
C LYS A 23 -17.76 34.07 -13.08
N GLY A 24 -18.33 32.95 -13.51
CA GLY A 24 -17.75 31.61 -13.41
C GLY A 24 -17.98 30.89 -12.07
N SER A 25 -17.29 29.76 -11.89
CA SER A 25 -17.41 28.87 -10.71
C SER A 25 -16.98 29.53 -9.39
N PHE A 26 -16.22 30.62 -9.46
CA PHE A 26 -15.71 31.38 -8.30
C PHE A 26 -16.52 32.66 -8.03
N LYS A 27 -17.80 32.70 -8.43
CA LYS A 27 -18.67 33.86 -8.18
C LYS A 27 -18.75 34.17 -6.67
N LYS A 28 -18.62 35.45 -6.31
CA LYS A 28 -18.59 35.98 -4.93
C LYS A 28 -17.31 35.66 -4.13
N TYR A 29 -16.24 35.19 -4.77
CA TYR A 29 -14.93 35.13 -4.14
C TYR A 29 -14.20 36.46 -4.33
N THR A 30 -13.44 36.86 -3.31
CA THR A 30 -12.62 38.06 -3.32
C THR A 30 -11.16 37.64 -3.45
N ILE A 31 -10.41 38.27 -4.35
CA ILE A 31 -8.98 38.01 -4.51
C ILE A 31 -8.22 38.68 -3.36
N VAL A 32 -7.43 37.89 -2.64
CA VAL A 32 -6.69 38.33 -1.45
C VAL A 32 -5.18 38.27 -1.67
N TRP A 33 -4.71 37.30 -2.45
CA TRP A 33 -3.33 37.25 -2.94
C TRP A 33 -3.31 37.39 -4.45
N VAL A 34 -2.45 38.27 -4.93
CA VAL A 34 -2.36 38.62 -6.34
C VAL A 34 -1.15 37.95 -6.97
N GLY A 35 -1.39 37.23 -8.06
CA GLY A 35 -0.35 36.70 -8.93
C GLY A 35 -0.28 37.48 -10.24
N LYS A 36 0.48 36.92 -11.18
CA LYS A 36 0.64 37.39 -12.55
C LYS A 36 -0.29 36.64 -13.49
N GLN A 37 -0.89 37.36 -14.43
CA GLN A 37 -1.74 36.77 -15.45
C GLN A 37 -0.92 35.87 -16.39
N LEU A 38 -1.48 34.74 -16.82
CA LEU A 38 -0.83 33.84 -17.77
C LEU A 38 -0.69 34.51 -19.14
N LYS A 39 0.50 34.39 -19.75
CA LYS A 39 0.76 34.90 -21.11
C LYS A 39 0.02 34.11 -22.19
N LYS A 40 -0.27 32.83 -21.94
CA LYS A 40 -0.93 31.89 -22.85
C LYS A 40 -2.25 31.42 -22.25
N ARG A 41 -3.13 30.86 -23.08
CA ARG A 41 -4.40 30.28 -22.66
C ARG A 41 -4.16 28.97 -21.92
N PHE A 42 -4.89 28.72 -20.84
CA PHE A 42 -4.79 27.54 -20.01
C PHE A 42 -5.37 26.29 -20.69
N LYS A 43 -6.35 26.46 -21.58
CA LYS A 43 -6.96 25.38 -22.38
C LYS A 43 -6.35 25.18 -23.78
N SER A 44 -5.20 25.76 -24.10
CA SER A 44 -4.53 25.44 -25.37
C SER A 44 -3.81 24.09 -25.31
N ASP A 45 -3.61 23.44 -26.47
CA ASP A 45 -2.90 22.14 -26.59
C ASP A 45 -1.47 22.17 -26.04
N VAL A 46 -0.86 23.36 -25.95
CA VAL A 46 0.39 23.60 -25.24
C VAL A 46 0.06 23.91 -23.78
N SER A 47 0.35 22.99 -22.87
CA SER A 47 0.20 23.24 -21.43
C SER A 47 1.06 24.43 -21.02
N PRO A 48 0.49 25.52 -20.49
CA PRO A 48 1.29 26.67 -20.10
C PRO A 48 2.20 26.31 -18.92
N ASP A 49 3.43 26.85 -18.93
CA ASP A 49 4.34 26.77 -17.79
C ASP A 49 3.77 27.60 -16.63
N ILE A 50 3.12 26.92 -15.69
CA ILE A 50 2.55 27.54 -14.50
C ILE A 50 3.64 27.64 -13.44
N LEU A 51 4.05 28.88 -13.18
CA LEU A 51 5.02 29.24 -12.15
C LEU A 51 4.31 29.73 -10.87
N PRO A 52 5.02 29.75 -9.72
CA PRO A 52 4.50 30.31 -8.46
C PRO A 52 3.96 31.73 -8.61
N GLU A 53 4.57 32.54 -9.48
CA GLU A 53 4.16 33.91 -9.78
C GLU A 53 2.73 34.00 -10.32
N ASN A 54 2.23 32.97 -11.00
CA ASN A 54 0.95 33.03 -11.70
C ASN A 54 -0.25 32.69 -10.80
N VAL A 55 -0.01 32.37 -9.53
CA VAL A 55 -1.03 31.84 -8.61
C VAL A 55 -1.69 32.98 -7.87
N PHE A 56 -3.03 33.02 -7.95
CA PHE A 56 -3.88 33.91 -7.18
C PHE A 56 -4.54 33.12 -6.05
N ILE A 57 -4.79 33.77 -4.91
CA ILE A 57 -5.58 33.19 -3.82
C ILE A 57 -6.85 34.00 -3.66
N CYS A 58 -7.99 33.33 -3.72
CA CYS A 58 -9.29 33.91 -3.48
C CYS A 58 -9.92 33.36 -2.20
N GLN A 59 -10.66 34.22 -1.52
CA GLN A 59 -11.30 33.91 -0.24
C GLN A 59 -12.81 34.11 -0.35
N LYS A 60 -13.55 33.21 0.29
CA LYS A 60 -14.98 33.34 0.55
C LYS A 60 -15.24 32.85 1.97
N LYS A 61 -15.52 33.79 2.89
CA LYS A 61 -15.58 33.51 4.33
C LYS A 61 -14.27 32.86 4.80
N ASP A 62 -14.30 31.62 5.26
CA ASP A 62 -13.11 30.84 5.68
C ASP A 62 -12.55 29.90 4.62
N ASN A 63 -13.16 29.84 3.43
CA ASN A 63 -12.70 28.99 2.34
C ASN A 63 -11.74 29.75 1.44
N TYR A 64 -10.53 29.21 1.28
CA TYR A 64 -9.51 29.73 0.38
C TYR A 64 -9.33 28.79 -0.81
N GLU A 65 -9.35 29.35 -2.02
CA GLU A 65 -9.08 28.61 -3.24
C GLU A 65 -7.96 29.26 -4.05
N TYR A 66 -7.20 28.41 -4.73
CA TYR A 66 -6.08 28.82 -5.56
C TYR A 66 -6.54 28.81 -7.01
N ILE A 67 -6.38 29.94 -7.68
CA ILE A 67 -6.89 30.16 -9.04
C ILE A 67 -5.79 30.68 -9.97
N LEU A 68 -6.03 30.53 -11.26
CA LEU A 68 -5.22 31.05 -12.35
C LEU A 68 -6.10 31.97 -13.19
N ILE A 69 -5.54 33.08 -13.65
CA ILE A 69 -6.19 34.01 -14.57
C ILE A 69 -5.47 33.91 -15.91
N ASP A 70 -6.24 33.56 -16.94
CA ASP A 70 -5.79 33.46 -18.32
C ASP A 70 -5.67 34.82 -19.00
N LYS A 71 -5.00 34.89 -20.16
CA LYS A 71 -4.94 36.11 -20.99
C LYS A 71 -6.31 36.73 -21.31
N ASN A 72 -7.37 35.92 -21.38
CA ASN A 72 -8.74 36.36 -21.67
C ASN A 72 -9.52 36.77 -20.41
N ASP A 73 -8.85 36.93 -19.26
CA ASP A 73 -9.45 37.15 -17.94
C ASP A 73 -10.40 36.01 -17.49
N ASP A 74 -10.29 34.84 -18.11
CA ASP A 74 -10.96 33.62 -17.67
C ASP A 74 -10.30 33.05 -16.42
N ILE A 75 -11.11 32.61 -15.45
CA ILE A 75 -10.64 32.15 -14.14
C ILE A 75 -10.75 30.63 -14.06
N PHE A 76 -9.62 29.98 -13.75
CA PHE A 76 -9.51 28.54 -13.62
C PHE A 76 -9.05 28.14 -12.22
N LYS A 77 -9.49 26.97 -11.75
CA LYS A 77 -8.96 26.37 -10.51
C LYS A 77 -7.54 25.87 -10.77
N LEU A 78 -6.61 26.14 -9.85
CA LEU A 78 -5.25 25.59 -9.92
C LEU A 78 -5.32 24.05 -9.86
N PRO A 79 -4.92 23.33 -10.91
CA PRO A 79 -4.97 21.87 -10.91
C PRO A 79 -3.95 21.29 -9.94
N LYS A 80 -4.30 20.16 -9.30
CA LYS A 80 -3.43 19.46 -8.34
C LYS A 80 -2.08 19.06 -8.93
N LYS A 81 -2.01 18.80 -10.25
CA LYS A 81 -0.75 18.47 -10.96
C LYS A 81 0.32 19.57 -10.87
N HIS A 82 -0.08 20.83 -10.69
CA HIS A 82 0.86 21.97 -10.66
C HIS A 82 1.21 22.42 -9.23
N TYR A 83 0.71 21.76 -8.18
CA TYR A 83 1.03 22.16 -6.81
C TYR A 83 2.52 22.03 -6.49
N THR A 84 3.18 20.99 -6.98
CA THR A 84 4.63 20.82 -6.79
C THR A 84 5.45 21.88 -7.53
N SER A 85 4.97 22.36 -8.68
CA SER A 85 5.63 23.42 -9.46
C SER A 85 5.41 24.80 -8.85
N CYS A 86 4.21 25.07 -8.32
CA CYS A 86 3.87 26.36 -7.70
C CYS A 86 4.42 26.50 -6.28
N PHE A 87 4.66 25.37 -5.59
CA PHE A 87 5.13 25.32 -4.21
C PHE A 87 6.38 24.43 -4.09
N PRO A 88 7.50 24.83 -4.72
CA PRO A 88 8.72 24.02 -4.75
C PRO A 88 9.35 23.94 -3.36
N GLY A 89 9.96 22.80 -3.04
CA GLY A 89 10.84 22.65 -1.87
C GLY A 89 10.18 22.71 -0.48
N ILE A 90 8.86 22.92 -0.37
CA ILE A 90 8.20 22.99 0.94
C ILE A 90 8.28 21.62 1.63
N GLN A 91 8.80 21.57 2.86
CA GLN A 91 8.80 20.37 3.70
C GLN A 91 7.56 20.35 4.59
N TYR A 92 7.19 19.21 5.16
CA TYR A 92 6.04 19.17 6.09
C TYR A 92 6.35 19.93 7.38
N SER A 93 7.59 19.84 7.87
CA SER A 93 8.10 20.55 9.05
C SER A 93 8.11 22.07 8.89
N SER A 94 8.22 22.59 7.67
CA SER A 94 8.25 24.03 7.40
C SER A 94 6.86 24.65 7.32
N ILE A 95 5.79 23.87 7.47
CA ILE A 95 4.41 24.35 7.39
C ILE A 95 4.00 24.85 8.78
N PRO A 96 3.50 26.09 8.92
CA PRO A 96 3.06 26.62 10.20
C PRO A 96 1.86 25.83 10.76
N HIS A 97 1.69 25.87 12.09
CA HIS A 97 0.52 25.28 12.74
C HIS A 97 -0.77 25.85 12.15
N ASN A 98 -1.76 24.98 11.90
CA ASN A 98 -3.01 25.28 11.21
C ASN A 98 -2.87 25.77 9.75
N ASN A 99 -1.69 25.62 9.13
CA ASN A 99 -1.46 26.01 7.73
C ASN A 99 -1.81 27.48 7.44
N ARG A 100 -1.70 28.37 8.43
CA ARG A 100 -1.96 29.81 8.29
C ARG A 100 -0.70 30.62 8.58
N ILE A 101 -0.54 31.71 7.85
CA ILE A 101 0.55 32.68 8.04
C ILE A 101 0.02 34.08 7.81
N LYS A 102 0.45 35.02 8.66
CA LYS A 102 0.18 36.45 8.46
C LYS A 102 1.23 37.01 7.52
N VAL A 103 0.78 37.59 6.41
CA VAL A 103 1.64 38.23 5.42
C VAL A 103 1.32 39.71 5.38
N LYS A 104 2.36 40.53 5.48
CA LYS A 104 2.27 41.97 5.35
C LYS A 104 2.52 42.35 3.89
N ILE A 105 1.47 42.77 3.19
CA ILE A 105 1.53 43.14 1.77
C ILE A 105 2.02 44.59 1.63
N SER A 106 1.56 45.46 2.54
CA SER A 106 1.94 46.87 2.62
C SER A 106 2.02 47.28 4.09
N GLU A 107 2.57 48.46 4.40
CA GLU A 107 2.69 48.97 5.76
C GLU A 107 1.36 48.94 6.54
N LYS A 108 0.25 49.17 5.84
CA LYS A 108 -1.11 49.25 6.38
C LYS A 108 -1.96 48.01 6.16
N VAL A 109 -1.48 47.01 5.40
CA VAL A 109 -2.28 45.86 4.95
C VAL A 109 -1.61 44.57 5.35
N GLU A 110 -2.18 43.94 6.37
CA GLU A 110 -1.85 42.60 6.84
C GLU A 110 -3.00 41.65 6.54
N VAL A 111 -2.68 40.47 6.02
CA VAL A 111 -3.66 39.46 5.66
C VAL A 111 -3.21 38.10 6.19
N GLU A 112 -4.13 37.36 6.79
CA GLU A 112 -3.91 35.95 7.10
C GLU A 112 -4.27 35.06 5.90
N LEU A 113 -3.29 34.28 5.44
CA LEU A 113 -3.41 33.43 4.27
C LEU A 113 -3.03 31.99 4.58
N PRO A 114 -3.62 31.02 3.86
CA PRO A 114 -3.15 29.64 3.90
C PRO A 114 -1.74 29.53 3.30
N PHE A 115 -0.83 28.84 3.99
CA PHE A 115 0.55 28.66 3.55
C PHE A 115 0.63 27.78 2.30
N ILE A 116 -0.18 26.72 2.23
CA ILE A 116 -0.36 25.86 1.06
C ILE A 116 -1.82 25.44 0.88
N PRO A 117 -2.25 24.95 -0.30
CA PRO A 117 -3.57 24.37 -0.48
C PRO A 117 -3.83 23.21 0.50
N GLN A 118 -5.02 23.15 1.09
CA GLN A 118 -5.38 22.10 2.05
C GLN A 118 -5.20 20.69 1.45
N SER A 119 -5.62 20.51 0.20
CA SER A 119 -5.45 19.24 -0.50
C SER A 119 -3.97 18.86 -0.73
N PHE A 120 -3.07 19.84 -0.78
CA PHE A 120 -1.62 19.60 -0.85
C PHE A 120 -1.03 19.26 0.52
N LEU A 121 -1.54 19.88 1.59
CA LEU A 121 -1.21 19.53 2.97
C LEU A 121 -1.57 18.08 3.27
N ASP A 122 -2.80 17.67 2.93
CA ASP A 122 -3.27 16.29 3.14
C ASP A 122 -2.42 15.29 2.35
N GLN A 123 -2.05 15.63 1.12
CA GLN A 123 -1.14 14.80 0.32
C GLN A 123 0.24 14.66 0.97
N LYS A 124 0.79 15.74 1.53
CA LYS A 124 2.08 15.69 2.23
C LYS A 124 2.00 14.89 3.51
N ARG A 125 0.96 15.10 4.32
CA ARG A 125 0.70 14.34 5.55
C ARG A 125 0.63 12.84 5.27
N ASN A 126 -0.08 12.46 4.20
CA ASN A 126 -0.20 11.07 3.78
C ASN A 126 1.11 10.50 3.21
N LYS A 127 1.94 11.31 2.53
CA LYS A 127 3.26 10.88 2.03
C LYS A 127 4.27 10.70 3.16
N THR A 128 4.29 11.56 4.17
CA THR A 128 5.17 11.41 5.35
C THR A 128 4.72 10.28 6.28
N GLY A 129 3.42 9.99 6.34
CA GLY A 129 2.87 8.88 7.12
C GLY A 129 3.07 7.49 6.49
N ARG A 130 3.40 7.41 5.19
CA ARG A 130 3.79 6.14 4.57
C ARG A 130 5.14 5.71 5.13
N LYS A 131 5.15 4.64 5.94
CA LYS A 131 6.37 3.88 6.25
C LYS A 131 7.07 3.60 4.92
N ARG A 132 8.18 4.31 4.69
CA ARG A 132 8.98 4.23 3.46
C ARG A 132 9.34 2.75 3.27
N ARG A 133 8.91 2.12 2.17
CA ARG A 133 9.51 0.85 1.74
C ARG A 133 10.99 1.16 1.55
N ARG A 134 11.83 0.80 2.52
CA ARG A 134 13.28 0.93 2.41
C ARG A 134 13.68 0.00 1.27
N LEU A 135 14.15 0.55 0.15
CA LEU A 135 15.08 -0.20 -0.69
C LEU A 135 16.25 -0.56 0.23
N ILE A 136 16.50 -1.85 0.38
CA ILE A 136 17.61 -2.38 1.14
C ILE A 136 18.86 -2.08 0.31
N THR A 137 19.41 -0.88 0.46
CA THR A 137 20.82 -0.64 0.16
C THR A 137 21.61 -1.11 1.37
N SER A 138 22.34 -2.20 1.16
CA SER A 138 23.37 -2.73 2.06
C SER A 138 24.26 -1.59 2.54
N ASN A 139 24.25 -1.29 3.85
CA ASN A 139 25.30 -0.60 4.63
C ASN A 139 24.81 0.40 5.69
N SER A 140 23.51 0.49 6.00
CA SER A 140 23.11 1.16 7.25
C SER A 140 22.77 0.15 8.34
N LYS A 141 23.73 -0.07 9.25
CA LYS A 141 23.54 -0.65 10.58
C LYS A 141 22.55 0.23 11.37
N THR A 142 21.26 0.09 11.06
CA THR A 142 20.22 0.28 12.06
C THR A 142 19.74 -1.13 12.35
N GLU A 143 20.39 -1.74 13.34
CA GLU A 143 19.86 -2.93 14.01
C GLU A 143 18.47 -2.56 14.50
N LYS A 144 17.46 -2.90 13.70
CA LYS A 144 16.13 -3.11 14.25
C LYS A 144 16.37 -4.19 15.29
N SER A 145 16.14 -3.88 16.56
CA SER A 145 16.06 -4.89 17.61
C SER A 145 15.12 -5.96 17.07
N ILE A 146 15.68 -7.11 16.68
CA ILE A 146 14.90 -8.26 16.30
C ILE A 146 14.19 -8.63 17.59
N ASP A 147 12.91 -8.34 17.67
CA ASP A 147 12.12 -8.81 18.77
C ASP A 147 11.90 -10.30 18.53
N PHE A 148 12.76 -11.11 19.12
CA PHE A 148 12.65 -12.57 19.06
C PHE A 148 11.34 -13.08 19.71
N ASN A 149 10.59 -12.20 20.39
CA ASN A 149 9.26 -12.50 20.91
C ASN A 149 8.13 -12.16 19.92
N GLU A 150 8.41 -11.49 18.80
CA GLU A 150 7.39 -11.18 17.80
C GLU A 150 7.06 -12.45 17.00
N VAL A 151 5.90 -13.03 17.26
CA VAL A 151 5.43 -14.25 16.58
C VAL A 151 5.12 -13.91 15.13
N CYS A 152 5.88 -14.51 14.20
CA CYS A 152 5.63 -14.38 12.77
C CYS A 152 4.19 -14.85 12.44
N PRO A 153 3.43 -14.14 11.58
CA PRO A 153 2.12 -14.63 11.16
C PRO A 153 2.27 -15.95 10.40
N GLU A 154 1.89 -17.05 11.05
CA GLU A 154 1.85 -18.38 10.47
C GLU A 154 0.58 -18.57 9.60
N TRP A 155 0.64 -19.46 8.61
CA TRP A 155 -0.56 -19.89 7.89
C TRP A 155 -1.39 -20.81 8.80
N HIS A 156 -2.61 -20.39 9.13
CA HIS A 156 -3.47 -21.11 10.06
C HIS A 156 -4.55 -21.89 9.32
N VAL A 157 -4.66 -23.20 9.57
CA VAL A 157 -5.82 -24.01 9.16
C VAL A 157 -6.83 -23.99 10.30
N LEU A 158 -7.97 -23.33 10.08
CA LEU A 158 -9.00 -23.01 11.10
C LEU A 158 -9.61 -24.23 11.83
N GLN A 159 -9.37 -25.45 11.36
CA GLN A 159 -10.01 -26.67 11.87
C GLN A 159 -9.03 -27.71 12.46
N ASN A 160 -7.71 -27.48 12.42
CA ASN A 160 -6.74 -28.47 12.89
C ASN A 160 -6.39 -28.26 14.38
N ASN A 161 -7.36 -28.57 15.26
CA ASN A 161 -7.22 -28.36 16.70
C ASN A 161 -6.22 -29.31 17.39
N GLN A 162 -5.82 -30.42 16.76
CA GLN A 162 -5.29 -31.56 17.53
C GLN A 162 -3.77 -31.70 17.62
N ASN A 163 -2.96 -31.13 16.73
CA ASN A 163 -1.53 -31.48 16.69
C ASN A 163 -0.56 -30.30 16.62
N ARG A 164 -0.97 -29.07 16.96
CA ARG A 164 -0.10 -27.88 16.85
C ARG A 164 1.13 -27.96 17.78
N ASN A 165 0.92 -28.33 19.04
CA ASN A 165 1.93 -28.28 20.10
C ASN A 165 2.22 -29.64 20.75
N SER A 166 1.86 -30.74 20.08
CA SER A 166 2.21 -32.07 20.61
C SER A 166 3.73 -32.26 20.54
N PRO A 167 4.43 -32.46 21.68
CA PRO A 167 5.88 -32.71 21.68
C PRO A 167 6.22 -33.91 20.79
N MET A 168 5.33 -34.91 20.77
CA MET A 168 5.43 -36.09 19.93
C MET A 168 5.46 -35.75 18.43
N LYS A 169 4.69 -34.76 17.97
CA LYS A 169 4.74 -34.32 16.55
C LYS A 169 6.13 -33.80 16.20
N LYS A 170 6.71 -32.97 17.06
CA LYS A 170 8.03 -32.40 16.83
C LYS A 170 9.09 -33.50 16.80
N GLU A 171 9.04 -34.44 17.73
CA GLU A 171 9.96 -35.58 17.80
C GLU A 171 9.84 -36.49 16.58
N VAL A 172 8.62 -36.86 16.17
CA VAL A 172 8.38 -37.68 14.97
C VAL A 172 8.90 -36.99 13.70
N MET A 173 8.67 -35.69 13.52
CA MET A 173 9.16 -34.95 12.36
C MET A 173 10.69 -34.83 12.35
N LEU A 174 11.31 -34.64 13.52
CA LEU A 174 12.77 -34.64 13.66
C LEU A 174 13.37 -36.02 13.34
N LEU A 175 12.72 -37.10 13.79
CA LEU A 175 13.14 -38.46 13.50
C LEU A 175 13.07 -38.75 11.99
N ILE A 176 11.94 -38.48 11.34
CA ILE A 176 11.77 -38.65 9.89
C ILE A 176 12.84 -37.87 9.13
N ARG A 177 13.08 -36.60 9.49
CA ARG A 177 14.12 -35.77 8.88
C ARG A 177 15.51 -36.40 9.02
N SER A 178 15.80 -36.99 10.18
CA SER A 178 17.08 -37.62 10.46
C SER A 178 17.26 -38.90 9.64
N ILE A 179 16.22 -39.71 9.51
CA ILE A 179 16.21 -40.93 8.70
C ILE A 179 16.40 -40.60 7.22
N VAL A 180 15.68 -39.61 6.67
CA VAL A 180 15.84 -39.18 5.27
C VAL A 180 17.27 -38.67 5.04
N LYS A 181 17.76 -37.77 5.90
CA LYS A 181 19.13 -37.24 5.79
C LYS A 181 20.20 -38.32 5.91
N PHE A 182 19.93 -39.38 6.67
CA PHE A 182 20.81 -40.54 6.77
C PHE A 182 20.76 -41.38 5.51
N SER A 183 19.57 -41.61 4.93
CA SER A 183 19.38 -42.32 3.66
C SER A 183 20.08 -41.61 2.50
N ASP A 184 19.98 -40.28 2.41
CA ASP A 184 20.64 -39.48 1.37
C ASP A 184 22.17 -39.59 1.40
N LYS A 185 22.74 -39.87 2.58
CA LYS A 185 24.20 -39.93 2.78
C LYS A 185 24.77 -41.34 2.74
N ASN A 186 23.98 -42.35 3.10
CA ASN A 186 24.45 -43.72 3.23
C ASN A 186 23.93 -44.57 2.07
N ILE A 187 24.86 -45.04 1.24
CA ILE A 187 24.57 -45.93 0.10
C ILE A 187 23.90 -47.23 0.57
N ASN A 188 24.13 -47.66 1.81
CA ASN A 188 23.65 -48.93 2.36
C ASN A 188 22.24 -48.87 2.96
N TYR A 189 21.59 -47.70 3.00
CA TYR A 189 20.23 -47.55 3.54
C TYR A 189 19.34 -46.76 2.59
N THR A 190 18.49 -47.48 1.87
CA THR A 190 17.50 -46.90 0.95
C THR A 190 16.09 -47.03 1.53
N LEU A 191 15.35 -45.92 1.54
CA LEU A 191 13.93 -45.93 1.84
C LEU A 191 13.19 -46.54 0.64
N LYS A 192 12.49 -47.65 0.86
CA LYS A 192 11.69 -48.31 -0.19
C LYS A 192 10.45 -47.49 -0.51
N ASP A 193 10.10 -47.40 -1.78
CA ASP A 193 8.83 -46.80 -2.19
C ASP A 193 7.68 -47.73 -1.76
N PRO A 194 6.72 -47.27 -0.93
CA PRO A 194 5.59 -48.09 -0.48
C PRO A 194 4.72 -48.61 -1.63
N PHE A 195 4.83 -48.03 -2.83
CA PHE A 195 4.09 -48.38 -4.04
C PHE A 195 4.99 -48.77 -5.23
N GLU A 196 6.25 -49.17 -5.00
CA GLU A 196 7.24 -49.51 -6.05
C GLU A 196 6.71 -50.48 -7.12
N ASN A 197 5.86 -51.43 -6.71
CA ASN A 197 5.30 -52.48 -7.58
C ASN A 197 3.93 -52.14 -8.17
N VAL A 198 3.46 -50.89 -8.06
CA VAL A 198 2.14 -50.47 -8.52
C VAL A 198 2.27 -49.61 -9.78
N THR A 199 1.74 -50.10 -10.90
CA THR A 199 1.78 -49.39 -12.18
C THR A 199 0.52 -48.57 -12.45
N ASN A 200 -0.62 -48.92 -11.84
CA ASN A 200 -1.89 -48.21 -12.03
C ASN A 200 -2.63 -47.94 -10.71
N VAL A 201 -3.34 -46.82 -10.64
CA VAL A 201 -4.14 -46.38 -9.49
C VAL A 201 -5.28 -47.35 -9.18
N GLU A 202 -5.78 -48.07 -10.19
CA GLU A 202 -6.81 -49.10 -9.99
C GLU A 202 -6.29 -50.31 -9.20
N ASP A 203 -4.99 -50.60 -9.26
CA ASP A 203 -4.40 -51.72 -8.54
C ASP A 203 -4.27 -51.42 -7.04
N LEU A 204 -4.14 -50.13 -6.68
CA LEU A 204 -4.28 -49.66 -5.29
C LEU A 204 -5.68 -49.92 -4.74
N LYS A 205 -6.73 -49.80 -5.58
CA LYS A 205 -8.12 -50.07 -5.16
C LYS A 205 -8.40 -51.56 -4.94
N LYS A 206 -7.67 -52.45 -5.61
CA LYS A 206 -7.91 -53.90 -5.59
C LYS A 206 -7.16 -54.58 -4.44
N ASN A 207 -5.95 -54.13 -4.12
CA ASN A 207 -5.14 -54.72 -3.06
C ASN A 207 -5.37 -54.03 -1.70
N LYS A 208 -5.83 -54.80 -0.71
CA LYS A 208 -6.07 -54.32 0.66
C LYS A 208 -4.82 -53.78 1.34
N GLU A 209 -3.65 -54.36 1.09
CA GLU A 209 -2.40 -53.92 1.72
C GLU A 209 -1.97 -52.54 1.23
N TYR A 210 -2.07 -52.27 -0.08
CA TYR A 210 -1.75 -50.96 -0.64
C TYR A 210 -2.76 -49.90 -0.20
N LEU A 211 -4.04 -50.27 -0.09
CA LEU A 211 -5.07 -49.37 0.41
C LEU A 211 -4.86 -49.03 1.90
N HIS A 212 -4.42 -50.00 2.71
CA HIS A 212 -4.04 -49.76 4.11
C HIS A 212 -2.82 -48.83 4.22
N LYS A 213 -1.76 -49.06 3.43
CA LYS A 213 -0.60 -48.15 3.36
C LYS A 213 -1.01 -46.73 2.95
N LEU A 214 -1.88 -46.59 1.94
CA LEU A 214 -2.41 -45.31 1.50
C LEU A 214 -3.21 -44.60 2.61
N LYS A 215 -4.02 -45.34 3.37
CA LYS A 215 -4.76 -44.83 4.54
C LYS A 215 -3.80 -44.28 5.60
N ILE A 216 -2.73 -45.02 5.93
CA ILE A 216 -1.69 -44.58 6.89
C ILE A 216 -1.01 -43.30 6.40
N ILE A 217 -0.55 -43.27 5.15
CA ILE A 217 0.13 -42.10 4.56
C ILE A 217 -0.81 -40.89 4.54
N SER A 218 -2.08 -41.08 4.16
CA SER A 218 -3.08 -40.01 4.11
C SER A 218 -3.41 -39.48 5.51
N GLY A 219 -3.54 -40.36 6.50
CA GLY A 219 -3.72 -39.98 7.91
C GLY A 219 -2.51 -39.20 8.43
N PHE A 220 -1.29 -39.66 8.13
CA PHE A 220 -0.06 -38.96 8.49
C PHE A 220 -0.03 -37.57 7.87
N ILE A 221 -0.29 -37.44 6.56
CA ILE A 221 -0.32 -36.15 5.86
C ILE A 221 -1.38 -35.22 6.48
N HIS A 222 -2.58 -35.74 6.74
CA HIS A 222 -3.67 -34.98 7.33
C HIS A 222 -3.32 -34.38 8.70
N HIS A 223 -2.70 -35.19 9.57
CA HIS A 223 -2.42 -34.79 10.95
C HIS A 223 -1.08 -34.03 11.11
N TYR A 224 -0.07 -34.32 10.29
CA TYR A 224 1.30 -33.84 10.47
C TYR A 224 1.72 -32.81 9.42
N CYS A 225 1.31 -32.97 8.15
CA CYS A 225 1.84 -32.19 7.01
C CYS A 225 0.83 -31.25 6.33
N ARG A 226 -0.45 -31.26 6.74
CA ARG A 226 -1.53 -30.49 6.10
C ARG A 226 -1.24 -28.99 5.98
N SER A 227 -0.59 -28.40 7.00
CA SER A 227 -0.21 -26.98 6.98
C SER A 227 0.84 -26.65 5.91
N GLU A 228 1.78 -27.57 5.66
CA GLU A 228 2.87 -27.40 4.69
C GLU A 228 2.39 -27.58 3.24
N LEU A 229 1.35 -28.40 3.05
CA LEU A 229 0.81 -28.69 1.71
C LEU A 229 -0.17 -27.64 1.18
N GLY A 230 -0.52 -26.62 1.98
CA GLY A 230 -1.41 -25.54 1.53
C GLY A 230 -2.80 -26.01 1.11
N ILE A 231 -3.28 -27.17 1.61
CA ILE A 231 -4.58 -27.72 1.26
C ILE A 231 -5.66 -26.88 1.96
N ILE A 232 -6.18 -25.90 1.21
CA ILE A 232 -7.34 -25.09 1.56
C ILE A 232 -8.59 -25.94 1.25
N ASN A 233 -9.67 -25.74 2.01
CA ASN A 233 -10.92 -26.48 1.84
C ASN A 233 -11.53 -26.21 0.45
N ASP A 234 -11.10 -26.95 -0.56
CA ASP A 234 -11.71 -26.95 -1.88
C ASP A 234 -12.93 -27.88 -1.84
N ASN A 235 -14.11 -27.32 -2.06
CA ASN A 235 -15.40 -28.04 -2.07
C ASN A 235 -15.57 -28.92 -3.32
N ILE A 236 -14.52 -29.63 -3.76
CA ILE A 236 -14.57 -30.50 -4.93
C ILE A 236 -14.93 -31.91 -4.45
N LEU A 237 -16.23 -32.14 -4.25
CA LEU A 237 -16.78 -33.48 -4.04
C LEU A 237 -16.94 -34.18 -5.38
N ASN A 238 -15.90 -34.91 -5.81
CA ASN A 238 -16.00 -35.84 -6.93
C ASN A 238 -16.64 -37.15 -6.46
N LEU A 239 -17.62 -37.70 -7.22
CA LEU A 239 -18.25 -39.02 -6.93
C LEU A 239 -17.19 -40.11 -6.67
N THR A 240 -16.09 -40.08 -7.41
CA THR A 240 -14.97 -41.01 -7.28
C THR A 240 -14.31 -40.97 -5.90
N LEU A 241 -14.26 -39.81 -5.25
CA LEU A 241 -13.68 -39.63 -3.91
C LEU A 241 -14.51 -40.34 -2.83
N SER A 242 -15.84 -40.31 -2.97
CA SER A 242 -16.74 -40.98 -2.02
C SER A 242 -16.55 -42.49 -1.99
N GLU A 243 -16.33 -43.12 -3.15
CA GLU A 243 -16.01 -44.55 -3.26
C GLU A 243 -14.67 -44.90 -2.60
N TRP A 244 -13.68 -44.03 -2.73
CA TRP A 244 -12.37 -44.20 -2.08
C TRP A 244 -12.47 -44.13 -0.56
N ILE A 245 -13.23 -43.17 -0.03
CA ILE A 245 -13.46 -43.01 1.41
C ILE A 245 -14.17 -44.25 1.98
N LEU A 246 -15.22 -44.73 1.30
CA LEU A 246 -15.95 -45.93 1.72
C LEU A 246 -15.05 -47.16 1.77
N LYS A 247 -14.19 -47.36 0.76
CA LYS A 247 -13.23 -48.48 0.75
C LYS A 247 -12.16 -48.36 1.82
N MET A 248 -11.62 -47.17 2.07
CA MET A 248 -10.61 -46.95 3.12
C MET A 248 -11.17 -47.15 4.53
N ASN A 249 -12.45 -46.83 4.75
CA ASN A 249 -13.11 -47.08 6.03
C ASN A 249 -13.48 -48.54 6.25
N SER A 250 -13.52 -49.36 5.19
CA SER A 250 -13.82 -50.81 5.29
C SER A 250 -12.60 -51.68 5.66
N ILE A 251 -11.42 -51.08 5.76
CA ILE A 251 -10.18 -51.76 6.14
C ILE A 251 -9.76 -51.21 7.50
N ASP A 252 -9.97 -52.01 8.55
CA ASP A 252 -9.37 -51.82 9.87
C ASP A 252 -7.98 -52.47 9.91
#